data_AF-A0AA47I7J1-F1
#
_entry.id   AF-A0AA47I7J1-F1
#
_cell.length_a   1.000
_cell.length_b   1.000
_cell.length_c   1.000
_cell.angle_alpha   90.00
_cell.angle_beta   90.00
_cell.angle_gamma   90.00
#
_symmetry.space_group_name_H-M   'P 1'
#
loop_
_entity.id
_entity.type
_entity.pdbx_description
1 polymer ?
#
loop_
_entity_poly.entity_id
_entity_poly.type
_entity_poly.pdbx_seq_one_letter_code
_entity_poly.pdbx_strand_id
1 'polypeptide(L)'
;MTIIGKVVYDASKLVGNTAELGIGLTGNVISSIAGISGKDKLAENTKKYSVMLGRIASKTSKIAGAVTAVLIDKTIDVTVHTAKYIAENAINTNVKIYGQSDKFYDEDKYIEVEYKVLEK
;
A
#
# COMPACT_ATOMS: atom_id res chain seq x y z
N MET A 1 6.59 -5.31 -9.47
CA MET A 1 6.23 -4.68 -8.19
C MET A 1 6.98 -3.37 -8.07
N THR A 2 6.28 -2.27 -7.79
CA THR A 2 6.87 -0.93 -7.66
C THR A 2 7.72 -0.85 -6.38
N ILE A 3 8.59 0.17 -6.28
CA ILE A 3 9.39 0.41 -5.07
C ILE A 3 8.48 0.56 -3.85
N ILE A 4 7.36 1.27 -3.99
CA ILE A 4 6.39 1.51 -2.91
C ILE A 4 5.70 0.21 -2.50
N GLY A 5 5.23 -0.59 -3.47
CA GLY A 5 4.65 -1.91 -3.19
C GLY A 5 5.63 -2.83 -2.45
N LYS A 6 6.90 -2.84 -2.85
CA LYS A 6 7.96 -3.61 -2.19
C LYS A 6 8.19 -3.17 -0.73
N VAL A 7 8.26 -1.86 -0.48
CA VAL A 7 8.44 -1.31 0.87
C VAL A 7 7.29 -1.72 1.79
N VAL A 8 6.04 -1.62 1.32
CA VAL A 8 4.86 -2.02 2.11
C VAL A 8 4.87 -3.52 2.42
N TYR A 9 5.25 -4.34 1.45
CA TYR A 9 5.37 -5.79 1.63
C TYR A 9 6.43 -6.17 2.67
N ASP A 10 7.63 -5.58 2.57
CA ASP A 10 8.74 -5.87 3.47
C ASP A 10 8.48 -5.32 4.89
N ALA A 11 7.88 -4.14 5.02
CA ALA A 11 7.44 -3.59 6.31
C ALA A 11 6.42 -4.50 6.99
N SER A 12 5.46 -5.04 6.22
CA SER A 12 4.44 -5.94 6.75
C SER A 12 5.01 -7.29 7.21
N LYS A 13 6.07 -7.79 6.54
CA LYS A 13 6.84 -8.95 7.02
C LYS A 13 7.54 -8.66 8.34
N LEU A 14 8.18 -7.50 8.46
CA LEU A 14 8.87 -7.09 9.68
C LEU A 14 7.89 -6.99 10.85
N VAL A 15 6.75 -6.33 10.66
CA VAL A 15 5.68 -6.21 11.66
C VAL A 15 5.18 -7.60 12.08
N GLY A 16 4.87 -8.47 11.12
CA GLY A 16 4.41 -9.82 11.41
C GLY A 16 5.41 -10.64 12.22
N ASN A 17 6.69 -10.62 11.84
CA ASN A 17 7.76 -11.32 12.57
C ASN A 17 7.96 -10.75 13.99
N THR A 18 7.89 -9.43 14.13
CA THR A 18 8.04 -8.75 15.43
C THR A 18 6.88 -9.09 16.36
N ALA A 19 5.65 -9.12 15.83
CA ALA A 19 4.47 -9.53 16.60
C ALA A 19 4.58 -10.99 17.07
N GLU A 20 5.03 -11.91 16.21
CA GLU A 20 5.25 -13.31 16.59
C GLU A 20 6.27 -13.46 17.72
N LEU A 21 7.40 -12.76 17.61
CA LEU A 21 8.44 -12.74 18.66
C LEU A 21 7.92 -12.13 19.96
N GLY A 22 7.27 -10.97 19.90
CA GLY A 22 6.75 -10.28 21.08
C GLY A 22 5.69 -11.08 21.83
N ILE A 23 4.72 -11.66 21.10
CA ILE A 23 3.69 -12.52 21.68
C ILE A 23 4.31 -13.79 22.27
N GLY A 24 5.27 -14.40 21.57
CA GLY A 24 5.99 -15.58 22.05
C GLY A 24 6.76 -15.31 23.35
N LEU A 25 7.52 -14.21 23.41
CA LEU A 25 8.27 -13.80 24.61
C LEU A 25 7.34 -13.50 25.79
N THR A 26 6.28 -12.73 25.56
CA THR A 26 5.31 -12.39 26.61
C THR A 26 4.64 -13.65 27.15
N GLY A 27 4.23 -14.57 26.27
CA GLY A 27 3.65 -15.83 26.69
C GLY A 27 4.64 -16.74 27.43
N ASN A 28 5.93 -16.71 27.10
CA ASN A 28 6.95 -17.42 27.86
C ASN A 28 7.10 -16.84 29.28
N VAL A 29 7.12 -15.51 29.43
CA VAL A 29 7.18 -14.86 30.74
C VAL A 29 5.98 -15.24 31.60
N ILE A 30 4.76 -15.14 31.05
CA ILE A 30 3.53 -15.49 31.77
C ILE A 30 3.51 -16.99 32.10
N SER A 31 3.95 -17.84 31.17
CA SER A 31 4.08 -19.29 31.38
C SER A 31 5.03 -19.61 32.55
N SER A 32 6.20 -18.97 32.60
CA SER A 32 7.16 -19.14 33.69
C SER A 32 6.58 -18.72 35.04
N ILE A 33 5.85 -17.59 35.11
CA ILE A 33 5.20 -17.13 36.33
C ILE A 33 4.13 -18.14 36.80
N ALA A 34 3.32 -18.67 35.88
CA ALA A 34 2.32 -19.68 36.18
C ALA A 34 2.95 -20.99 36.69
N GLY A 35 4.09 -21.40 36.11
CA GLY A 35 4.85 -22.57 36.55
C GLY A 35 5.40 -22.40 37.97
N ILE A 36 6.02 -21.26 38.27
CA ILE A 36 6.51 -20.94 39.62
C ILE A 36 5.37 -20.96 40.66
N SER A 37 4.15 -20.61 40.24
CA SER A 37 2.95 -20.60 41.08
C SER A 37 2.30 -21.98 41.26
N GLY A 38 2.92 -23.06 40.77
CA GLY A 38 2.38 -24.42 40.84
C GLY A 38 1.17 -24.67 39.93
N LYS A 39 1.00 -23.86 38.87
CA LYS A 39 -0.09 -23.96 37.90
C LYS A 39 0.43 -24.49 36.55
N ASP A 40 0.97 -25.69 36.55
CA ASP A 40 1.65 -26.28 35.38
C ASP A 40 0.77 -26.35 34.12
N LYS A 41 -0.51 -26.74 34.26
CA LYS A 41 -1.46 -26.74 33.15
C LYS A 41 -1.68 -25.35 32.54
N LEU A 42 -1.70 -24.31 33.38
CA LEU A 42 -1.83 -22.93 32.91
C LEU A 42 -0.54 -22.48 32.21
N ALA A 43 0.62 -22.85 32.74
CA ALA A 43 1.91 -22.57 32.14
C ALA A 43 2.04 -23.20 30.74
N GLU A 44 1.70 -24.48 30.61
CA GLU A 44 1.73 -25.20 29.33
C GLU A 44 0.77 -24.58 28.32
N ASN A 45 -0.48 -24.36 28.73
CA ASN A 45 -1.50 -23.77 27.85
C ASN A 45 -1.11 -22.36 27.40
N THR A 46 -0.63 -21.52 28.32
CA THR A 46 -0.22 -20.14 28.00
C THR A 46 0.90 -20.13 26.96
N LYS A 47 1.90 -21.00 27.12
CA LYS A 47 3.01 -21.15 26.16
C LYS A 47 2.53 -21.64 24.79
N LYS A 48 1.61 -22.61 24.78
CA LYS A 48 1.06 -23.15 23.53
C LYS A 48 0.22 -22.10 22.79
N TYR A 49 -0.67 -21.40 23.50
CA TYR A 49 -1.54 -20.39 22.91
C TYR A 49 -0.78 -19.16 22.45
N SER A 50 0.26 -18.72 23.18
CA SER A 50 1.07 -17.58 22.74
C SER A 50 1.83 -17.88 21.44
N VAL A 51 2.43 -19.07 21.31
CA VAL A 51 3.10 -19.49 20.07
C VAL A 51 2.09 -19.56 18.91
N MET A 52 0.90 -20.09 19.17
CA MET A 52 -0.16 -20.17 18.16
C MET A 52 -0.64 -18.77 17.73
N LEU A 53 -0.95 -17.89 18.68
CA LEU A 53 -1.40 -16.52 18.43
C LEU A 53 -0.33 -15.71 17.70
N GLY A 54 0.94 -15.84 18.09
CA GLY A 54 2.07 -15.19 17.42
C GLY A 54 2.16 -15.58 15.94
N ARG A 55 2.06 -16.88 15.63
CA ARG A 55 2.05 -17.38 14.25
C ARG A 55 0.85 -16.89 13.45
N ILE A 56 -0.34 -16.84 14.05
CA ILE A 56 -1.55 -16.33 13.40
C ILE A 56 -1.38 -14.85 13.06
N ALA A 57 -0.99 -14.03 14.04
CA ALA A 57 -0.75 -12.60 13.85
C ALA A 57 0.27 -12.34 12.73
N SER A 58 1.40 -13.06 12.74
CA SER A 58 2.45 -13.00 11.72
C SER A 58 1.95 -13.33 10.32
N LYS A 59 1.18 -14.42 10.17
CA LYS A 59 0.57 -14.78 8.88
C LYS A 59 -0.41 -13.71 8.39
N THR A 60 -1.30 -13.24 9.26
CA THR A 60 -2.30 -12.24 8.89
C THR A 60 -1.65 -10.93 8.44
N SER A 61 -0.64 -10.43 9.16
CA SER A 61 0.11 -9.23 8.77
C SER A 61 0.81 -9.40 7.42
N LYS A 62 1.42 -10.56 7.14
CA LYS A 62 2.08 -10.84 5.85
C LYS A 62 1.09 -10.88 4.70
N ILE A 63 -0.09 -11.48 4.90
CA ILE A 63 -1.16 -11.54 3.88
C ILE A 63 -1.70 -10.14 3.60
N ALA A 64 -2.05 -9.39 4.65
CA ALA A 64 -2.55 -8.01 4.51
C ALA A 64 -1.55 -7.12 3.78
N GLY A 65 -0.26 -7.23 4.12
CA GLY A 65 0.82 -6.53 3.43
C GLY A 65 0.95 -6.89 1.95
N ALA A 66 0.86 -8.18 1.62
CA ALA A 66 0.91 -8.65 0.23
C ALA A 66 -0.27 -8.11 -0.59
N VAL A 67 -1.49 -8.15 -0.05
CA VAL A 67 -2.68 -7.61 -0.73
C VAL A 67 -2.54 -6.11 -0.94
N THR A 68 -2.11 -5.38 0.09
CA THR A 68 -1.93 -3.92 0.01
C THR A 68 -0.86 -3.53 -1.01
N ALA A 69 0.26 -4.27 -1.05
CA ALA A 69 1.31 -4.06 -2.04
C ALA A 69 0.81 -4.25 -3.47
N VAL A 70 0.03 -5.31 -3.73
CA VAL A 70 -0.58 -5.58 -5.04
C VAL A 70 -1.56 -4.47 -5.44
N LEU A 71 -2.38 -3.99 -4.48
CA LEU A 71 -3.31 -2.90 -4.73
C LEU A 71 -2.58 -1.62 -5.13
N ILE A 72 -1.54 -1.22 -4.38
CA ILE A 72 -0.73 -0.03 -4.68
C ILE A 72 -0.10 -0.13 -6.07
N ASP A 73 0.51 -1.28 -6.38
CA ASP A 73 1.11 -1.51 -7.70
C ASP A 73 0.09 -1.36 -8.82
N LYS A 74 -1.11 -1.94 -8.63
CA LYS A 74 -2.16 -1.89 -9.64
C LYS A 74 -2.74 -0.49 -9.80
N THR A 75 -2.87 0.27 -8.71
CA THR A 75 -3.27 1.68 -8.78
C THR A 75 -2.25 2.48 -9.59
N ILE A 76 -0.95 2.31 -9.33
CA ILE A 76 0.11 3.00 -10.08
C ILE A 76 0.05 2.64 -11.57
N ASP A 77 -0.08 1.35 -11.89
CA ASP A 77 -0.16 0.88 -13.28
C ASP A 77 -1.39 1.47 -14.02
N VAL A 78 -2.55 1.47 -13.36
CA VAL A 78 -3.76 2.11 -13.91
C VAL A 78 -3.54 3.61 -14.12
N THR A 79 -2.97 4.32 -13.13
CA THR A 79 -2.69 5.76 -13.27
C THR A 79 -1.73 6.04 -14.44
N VAL A 80 -0.69 5.22 -14.64
CA VAL A 80 0.24 5.36 -15.77
C VAL A 80 -0.47 5.10 -17.09
N HIS A 81 -1.31 4.06 -17.19
CA HIS A 81 -2.08 3.78 -18.39
C HIS A 81 -3.11 4.88 -18.69
N THR A 82 -3.82 5.40 -17.68
CA THR A 82 -4.74 6.52 -17.85
C THR A 82 -4.01 7.78 -18.30
N ALA A 83 -2.85 8.09 -17.72
CA ALA A 83 -2.03 9.23 -18.14
C ALA A 83 -1.55 9.08 -19.59
N LYS A 84 -1.11 7.89 -20.00
CA LYS A 84 -0.76 7.61 -21.40
C LYS A 84 -1.95 7.76 -22.34
N TYR A 85 -3.11 7.21 -21.97
CA TYR A 85 -4.33 7.33 -22.75
C TYR A 85 -4.74 8.80 -22.94
N ILE A 86 -4.65 9.62 -21.89
CA ILE A 86 -4.87 11.07 -21.98
C ILE A 86 -3.82 11.69 -22.90
N ALA A 87 -2.53 11.38 -22.75
CA ALA A 87 -1.49 11.96 -23.61
C ALA A 87 -1.68 11.60 -25.11
N GLU A 88 -2.15 10.38 -25.41
CA GLU A 88 -2.36 9.90 -26.78
C GLU A 88 -3.67 10.38 -27.40
N ASN A 89 -4.73 10.58 -26.60
CA ASN A 89 -6.08 10.91 -27.09
C ASN A 89 -6.53 12.34 -26.77
N ALA A 90 -5.84 13.07 -25.89
CA ALA A 90 -6.09 14.49 -25.69
C ALA A 90 -5.55 15.26 -26.90
N ILE A 91 -6.46 15.69 -27.74
CA ILE A 91 -6.17 16.68 -28.79
C ILE A 91 -5.74 17.95 -28.07
N ASN A 92 -4.49 18.35 -28.24
CA ASN A 92 -4.01 19.65 -27.80
C ASN A 92 -4.73 20.71 -28.64
N THR A 93 -5.88 21.17 -28.15
CA THR A 93 -6.75 22.08 -28.88
C THR A 93 -6.18 23.48 -28.72
N ASN A 94 -5.18 23.82 -29.53
CA ASN A 94 -4.74 25.20 -29.67
C ASN A 94 -5.85 25.98 -30.37
N VAL A 95 -6.73 26.60 -29.58
CA VAL A 95 -7.79 27.48 -30.08
C VAL A 95 -7.13 28.74 -30.62
N LYS A 96 -6.92 28.81 -31.94
CA LYS A 96 -6.53 30.06 -32.61
C LYS A 96 -7.78 30.92 -32.80
N ILE A 97 -7.83 32.06 -32.13
CA ILE A 97 -8.81 33.11 -32.39
C ILE A 97 -8.49 33.74 -33.75
N TYR A 98 -9.42 33.61 -34.70
CA TYR A 98 -9.28 34.19 -36.05
C TYR A 98 -9.15 35.71 -35.97
N GLY A 99 -8.11 36.27 -36.62
CA GLY A 99 -7.85 37.71 -36.70
C GLY A 99 -6.72 38.24 -35.80
N GLN A 100 -6.08 37.38 -35.00
CA GLN A 100 -4.92 37.75 -34.16
C GLN A 100 -3.60 37.29 -34.80
N SER A 101 -2.57 38.14 -34.78
CA SER A 101 -1.22 37.81 -35.30
C SER A 101 -0.53 36.74 -34.46
N ASP A 102 0.44 36.01 -35.02
CA ASP A 102 1.15 34.95 -34.28
C ASP A 102 1.79 35.42 -32.96
N LYS A 103 2.21 36.70 -32.87
CA LYS A 103 2.70 37.33 -31.62
C LYS A 103 1.69 37.34 -30.46
N PHE A 104 0.40 37.21 -30.74
CA PHE A 104 -0.65 37.14 -29.71
C PHE A 104 -0.53 35.87 -28.85
N TYR A 105 0.12 34.83 -29.37
CA TYR A 105 0.29 33.53 -28.72
C TYR A 105 1.69 33.33 -28.08
N ASP A 106 2.61 34.30 -28.23
CA ASP A 106 3.97 34.25 -27.71
C ASP A 106 4.09 34.80 -26.26
N GLU A 107 3.04 35.44 -25.75
CA GLU A 107 2.98 35.93 -24.37
C GLU A 107 2.25 34.92 -23.48
N ASP A 108 2.70 34.77 -22.22
CA ASP A 108 2.22 33.87 -21.16
C ASP A 108 0.71 33.99 -20.82
N LYS A 109 -0.17 33.77 -21.80
CA LYS A 109 -1.63 33.78 -21.63
C LYS A 109 -2.11 32.35 -21.43
N TYR A 110 -2.61 32.09 -20.23
CA TYR A 110 -3.40 30.90 -19.94
C TYR A 110 -4.68 30.93 -20.79
N ILE A 111 -4.71 30.13 -21.85
CA ILE A 111 -5.95 29.79 -22.55
C ILE A 111 -6.57 28.64 -21.74
N GLU A 112 -7.71 28.87 -21.10
CA GLU A 112 -8.48 27.79 -20.47
C GLU A 112 -8.97 26.84 -21.57
N VAL A 113 -8.34 25.67 -21.65
CA VAL A 113 -8.74 24.61 -22.57
C VAL A 113 -9.65 23.65 -21.82
N GLU A 114 -10.96 23.69 -22.11
CA GLU A 114 -11.88 22.65 -21.65
C GLU A 114 -11.57 21.34 -22.39
N TYR A 115 -11.06 20.35 -21.65
CA TYR A 115 -10.89 18.99 -22.16
C TYR A 115 -12.25 18.31 -22.25
N LYS A 116 -12.79 18.12 -23.47
CA LYS A 116 -13.92 17.22 -23.71
C LYS A 116 -13.40 15.82 -24.06
N VAL A 117 -13.82 14.83 -23.26
CA VAL A 117 -13.60 13.42 -23.58
C VAL A 117 -14.47 13.07 -24.78
N LEU A 118 -13.86 12.61 -25.88
CA LEU A 118 -14.58 12.09 -27.03
C LEU A 118 -15.04 10.66 -26.69
N GLU A 119 -16.33 10.50 -26.37
CA GLU A 119 -16.95 9.17 -26.33
C GLU A 119 -17.00 8.58 -27.74
N LYS A 120 -16.71 7.28 -27.84
CA LYS A 120 -16.65 6.54 -29.10
C LYS A 120 -17.99 5.90 -29.44
#